data_AF-A0A447RSN0-F1
#
_entry.id   AF-A0A447RSN0-F1
#
_cell.length_a   1.000
_cell.length_b   1.000
_cell.length_c   1.000
_cell.angle_alpha   90.00
_cell.angle_beta   90.00
_cell.angle_gamma   90.00
#
_symmetry.space_group_name_H-M   'P 1'
#
loop_
_entity.id
_entity.type
_entity.pdbx_description
1 polymer ?
#
loop_
_entity_poly.entity_id
_entity_poly.type
_entity_poly.pdbx_seq_one_letter_code
_entity_poly.pdbx_strand_id
1 'polypeptide(L)'
;MVIDTRAGRILHSAETDDDLKSRHPYKEWMEKNVRRLVPFEDLPDEEVGSRQLDDDTLASYQKQFNYSAEELDSVLRVLGENGQEAVGSMGDDTPFAVLSSQPRIIYDYFRQQFAQVTNPPIDPLREAHVMSLATSIGREMNVFCEAEGQAHRLSFKSPILLYSDFKQLTTMEEEHYRADVLDITFNPAEASLSETVKALCDKAEQMVRDGTVLLVLSDRNIAKDRLPVPAPMAVGAIQTRLVDKSLRCDANIIVETASARDPHHFAVLLGFGATAIYPYLAYETLAKLVDSKAIDKPYRAVMLNYRNGINKGLYKIMSKMGISTIASYRCSKLFEAVGLHRDVSDLCFQGVVSRIGGASFDDFQQDLLNLSKRAWLARKPLAQGGLLKYVHGGEYHAYNPDVVRTLQQAVQSGEYSDYQQYAKLVNERPAATLRDLLALNPGEDAISIDEVEPAKELFKRFDTAAMSIGALSPEAHESLAEAMNSIGGFSNSGEGGEDPARYGTNKVSRIKQVASGRFGVTPAYLVNADVIQIKVAQGAKPGEGGQLPGDKVTPYIAKLRYSVPGVTLIPRRRTTISTLSRIWRS
;
A
#
# COMPACT_ATOMS: atom_id res chain seq x y z
N MET A 1 18.72 -16.90 27.48
CA MET A 1 19.67 -17.23 28.57
C MET A 1 19.78 -15.99 29.44
N VAL A 2 19.49 -16.15 30.72
CA VAL A 2 19.60 -15.08 31.73
C VAL A 2 20.47 -15.59 32.88
N ILE A 3 21.09 -14.68 33.62
CA ILE A 3 21.91 -15.01 34.79
C ILE A 3 21.19 -14.45 36.02
N ASP A 4 20.80 -15.34 36.93
CA ASP A 4 20.34 -14.94 38.26
C ASP A 4 21.56 -14.76 39.16
N THR A 5 21.94 -13.51 39.38
CA THR A 5 23.12 -13.15 40.18
C THR A 5 22.92 -13.32 41.69
N ARG A 6 21.67 -13.42 42.17
CA ARG A 6 21.39 -13.69 43.60
C ARG A 6 21.49 -15.17 43.90
N ALA A 7 20.92 -16.00 43.03
CA ALA A 7 21.00 -17.46 43.17
C ALA A 7 22.33 -18.04 42.66
N GLY A 8 23.13 -17.27 41.90
CA GLY A 8 24.36 -17.73 41.27
C GLY A 8 24.11 -18.75 40.16
N ARG A 9 22.98 -18.64 39.45
CA ARG A 9 22.51 -19.64 38.47
C ARG A 9 22.43 -19.05 37.07
N ILE A 10 22.72 -19.90 36.08
CA ILE A 10 22.45 -19.62 34.67
C ILE A 10 21.13 -20.30 34.33
N LEU A 11 20.15 -19.53 33.88
CA LEU A 11 18.84 -20.04 33.45
C LEU A 11 18.80 -20.06 31.91
N HIS A 12 18.53 -21.24 31.38
CA HIS A 12 18.29 -21.42 29.96
C HIS A 12 16.83 -21.12 29.60
N SER A 13 16.53 -20.96 28.30
CA SER A 13 15.23 -20.44 27.86
C SER A 13 14.04 -21.29 28.35
N ALA A 14 14.13 -22.62 28.29
CA ALA A 14 13.05 -23.50 28.73
C ALA A 14 12.74 -23.31 30.23
N GLU A 15 13.77 -23.29 31.09
CA GLU A 15 13.60 -23.09 32.53
C GLU A 15 13.02 -21.69 32.85
N THR A 16 13.45 -20.67 32.11
CA THR A 16 12.90 -19.31 32.26
C THR A 16 11.44 -19.26 31.84
N ASP A 17 11.08 -19.91 30.73
CA ASP A 17 9.71 -19.97 30.23
C ASP A 17 8.79 -20.75 31.19
N ASP A 18 9.27 -21.85 31.77
CA ASP A 18 8.49 -22.68 32.69
C ASP A 18 8.25 -21.96 34.03
N ASP A 19 9.27 -21.27 34.56
CA ASP A 19 9.10 -20.38 35.72
C ASP A 19 8.01 -19.35 35.45
N LEU A 20 8.13 -18.58 34.36
CA LEU A 20 7.20 -17.50 34.00
C LEU A 20 5.77 -18.01 33.81
N LYS A 21 5.56 -19.11 33.07
CA LYS A 21 4.21 -19.66 32.80
C LYS A 21 3.52 -20.21 34.04
N SER A 22 4.29 -20.62 35.05
CA SER A 22 3.77 -21.22 36.28
C SER A 22 3.35 -20.21 37.36
N ARG A 23 3.70 -18.92 37.20
CA ARG A 23 3.45 -17.87 38.21
C ARG A 23 1.97 -17.62 38.48
N HIS A 24 1.12 -17.73 37.45
CA HIS A 24 -0.30 -17.44 37.52
C HIS A 24 -1.11 -18.40 36.64
N PRO A 25 -2.41 -18.60 36.90
CA PRO A 25 -3.27 -19.47 36.10
C PRO A 25 -3.72 -18.79 34.79
N TYR A 26 -2.77 -18.40 33.95
CA TYR A 26 -3.02 -17.62 32.72
C TYR A 26 -4.07 -18.26 31.81
N LYS A 27 -4.08 -19.59 31.69
CA LYS A 27 -5.06 -20.32 30.86
C LYS A 27 -6.49 -20.10 31.35
N GLU A 28 -6.73 -20.23 32.64
CA GLU A 28 -8.06 -20.04 33.24
C GLU A 28 -8.53 -18.59 33.05
N TRP A 29 -7.63 -17.62 33.22
CA TRP A 29 -7.96 -16.21 32.97
C TRP A 29 -8.30 -15.93 31.51
N MET A 30 -7.59 -16.52 30.57
CA MET A 30 -7.91 -16.38 29.15
C MET A 30 -9.26 -17.02 28.81
N GLU A 31 -9.56 -18.22 29.32
CA GLU A 31 -10.82 -18.91 29.07
C GLU A 31 -12.03 -18.16 29.66
N LYS A 32 -11.85 -17.52 30.82
CA LYS A 32 -12.91 -16.75 31.48
C LYS A 32 -13.16 -15.39 30.82
N ASN A 33 -12.09 -14.67 30.43
CA ASN A 33 -12.19 -13.25 30.10
C ASN A 33 -12.01 -12.92 28.61
N VAL A 34 -11.46 -13.84 27.82
CA VAL A 34 -11.27 -13.64 26.38
C VAL A 34 -12.34 -14.39 25.59
N ARG A 35 -13.29 -13.64 25.03
CA ARG A 35 -14.29 -14.17 24.10
C ARG A 35 -13.72 -14.15 22.68
N ARG A 36 -14.08 -15.14 21.86
CA ARG A 36 -13.71 -15.20 20.44
C ARG A 36 -14.98 -15.05 19.59
N LEU A 37 -14.89 -14.26 18.53
CA LEU A 37 -15.98 -14.20 17.54
C LEU A 37 -16.13 -15.55 16.85
N VAL A 38 -17.36 -15.93 16.53
CA VAL A 38 -17.63 -17.08 15.67
C VAL A 38 -17.11 -16.75 14.28
N PRO A 39 -16.14 -17.51 13.74
CA PRO A 39 -15.57 -17.21 12.44
C PRO A 39 -16.63 -17.29 11.34
N PHE A 40 -16.63 -16.34 10.41
CA PHE A 40 -17.57 -16.33 9.27
C PHE A 40 -17.55 -17.64 8.47
N GLU A 41 -16.39 -18.28 8.34
CA GLU A 41 -16.26 -19.58 7.68
C GLU A 41 -17.08 -20.70 8.35
N ASP A 42 -17.36 -20.59 9.65
CA ASP A 42 -18.03 -21.60 10.47
C ASP A 42 -19.55 -21.31 10.65
N LEU A 43 -20.04 -20.18 10.14
CA LEU A 43 -21.45 -19.81 10.26
C LEU A 43 -22.35 -20.65 9.34
N PRO A 44 -23.65 -20.82 9.66
CA PRO A 44 -24.63 -21.38 8.73
C PRO A 44 -24.79 -20.54 7.46
N ASP A 45 -25.18 -21.15 6.33
CA ASP A 45 -25.34 -20.44 5.05
C ASP A 45 -26.43 -19.36 5.09
N GLU A 46 -27.44 -19.53 5.93
CA GLU A 46 -28.52 -18.56 6.17
C GLU A 46 -28.01 -17.27 6.82
N GLU A 47 -26.87 -17.32 7.50
CA GLU A 47 -26.27 -16.19 8.24
C GLU A 47 -25.15 -15.47 7.47
N VAL A 48 -24.85 -15.92 6.24
CA VAL A 48 -23.84 -15.29 5.35
C VAL A 48 -24.25 -13.86 4.96
N GLY A 49 -25.54 -13.54 5.08
CA GLY A 49 -26.12 -12.26 4.72
C GLY A 49 -26.41 -12.14 3.23
N SER A 50 -27.08 -11.05 2.85
CA SER A 50 -27.41 -10.71 1.47
C SER A 50 -27.07 -9.25 1.20
N ARG A 51 -26.99 -8.91 -0.09
CA ARG A 51 -26.86 -7.52 -0.54
C ARG A 51 -28.00 -6.67 0.00
N GLN A 52 -27.70 -5.47 0.50
CA GLN A 52 -28.67 -4.55 1.09
C GLN A 52 -29.04 -3.40 0.16
N LEU A 53 -28.12 -2.96 -0.71
CA LEU A 53 -28.33 -1.82 -1.59
C LEU A 53 -28.90 -2.25 -2.95
N ASP A 54 -29.91 -1.55 -3.45
CA ASP A 54 -30.34 -1.70 -4.84
C ASP A 54 -29.27 -1.17 -5.83
N ASP A 55 -29.45 -1.43 -7.12
CA ASP A 55 -28.46 -1.11 -8.15
C ASP A 55 -28.23 0.39 -8.33
N ASP A 56 -29.26 1.21 -8.17
CA ASP A 56 -29.19 2.65 -8.36
C ASP A 56 -28.51 3.31 -7.16
N THR A 57 -28.89 2.92 -5.95
CA THR A 57 -28.26 3.38 -4.70
C THR A 57 -26.79 2.98 -4.66
N LEU A 58 -26.46 1.73 -4.98
CA LEU A 58 -25.09 1.26 -5.06
C LEU A 58 -24.26 2.08 -6.06
N ALA A 59 -24.80 2.36 -7.25
CA ALA A 59 -24.12 3.16 -8.26
C ALA A 59 -23.90 4.61 -7.80
N SER A 60 -24.87 5.22 -7.09
CA SER A 60 -24.70 6.55 -6.49
C SER A 60 -23.60 6.55 -5.44
N TYR A 61 -23.54 5.54 -4.58
CA TYR A 61 -22.53 5.44 -3.53
C TYR A 61 -21.13 5.22 -4.14
N GLN A 62 -21.01 4.30 -5.10
CA GLN A 62 -19.76 4.08 -5.84
C GLN A 62 -19.25 5.37 -6.48
N LYS A 63 -20.13 6.17 -7.09
CA LYS A 63 -19.75 7.48 -7.66
C LYS A 63 -19.32 8.49 -6.57
N GLN A 64 -20.02 8.57 -5.45
CA GLN A 64 -19.68 9.49 -4.35
C GLN A 64 -18.31 9.18 -3.75
N PHE A 65 -17.98 7.89 -3.60
CA PHE A 65 -16.70 7.42 -3.08
C PHE A 65 -15.63 7.23 -4.17
N ASN A 66 -15.87 7.77 -5.36
CA ASN A 66 -14.95 7.78 -6.50
C ASN A 66 -14.43 6.39 -6.91
N TYR A 67 -15.31 5.39 -6.93
CA TYR A 67 -15.02 4.11 -7.56
C TYR A 67 -15.01 4.28 -9.08
N SER A 68 -14.20 3.49 -9.78
CA SER A 68 -14.16 3.45 -11.24
C SER A 68 -14.39 2.05 -11.78
N ALA A 69 -14.86 1.94 -13.02
CA ALA A 69 -15.04 0.63 -13.67
C ALA A 69 -13.72 -0.13 -13.76
N GLU A 70 -12.60 0.55 -14.03
CA GLU A 70 -11.24 -0.01 -13.99
C GLU A 70 -10.92 -0.64 -12.63
N GLU A 71 -11.20 0.08 -11.53
CA GLU A 71 -10.94 -0.43 -10.17
C GLU A 71 -11.84 -1.61 -9.82
N LEU A 72 -13.12 -1.57 -10.21
CA LEU A 72 -14.04 -2.69 -10.01
C LEU A 72 -13.56 -3.97 -10.71
N ASP A 73 -13.13 -3.84 -11.96
CA ASP A 73 -12.74 -4.95 -12.82
C ASP A 73 -11.33 -5.48 -12.50
N SER A 74 -10.37 -4.58 -12.29
CA SER A 74 -8.94 -4.93 -12.13
C SER A 74 -8.52 -5.12 -10.68
N VAL A 75 -9.23 -4.56 -9.70
CA VAL A 75 -8.87 -4.65 -8.28
C VAL A 75 -9.89 -5.48 -7.50
N LEU A 76 -11.14 -5.02 -7.41
CA LEU A 76 -12.14 -5.68 -6.56
C LEU A 76 -12.49 -7.08 -7.06
N ARG A 77 -12.81 -7.24 -8.36
CA ARG A 77 -13.14 -8.55 -8.93
C ARG A 77 -12.00 -9.54 -8.70
N VAL A 78 -10.75 -9.14 -8.96
CA VAL A 78 -9.57 -10.00 -8.77
C VAL A 78 -9.41 -10.43 -7.31
N LEU A 79 -9.60 -9.52 -6.35
CA LEU A 79 -9.58 -9.84 -4.93
C LEU A 79 -10.68 -10.82 -4.54
N GLY A 80 -11.90 -10.62 -5.05
CA GLY A 80 -13.05 -11.50 -4.79
C GLY A 80 -12.94 -12.89 -5.45
N GLU A 81 -12.38 -12.95 -6.66
CA GLU A 81 -12.21 -14.20 -7.38
C GLU A 81 -11.01 -15.00 -6.87
N ASN A 82 -9.84 -14.38 -6.77
CA ASN A 82 -8.57 -15.07 -6.59
C ASN A 82 -8.07 -15.03 -5.14
N GLY A 83 -8.64 -14.17 -4.30
CA GLY A 83 -8.17 -13.96 -2.92
C GLY A 83 -6.72 -13.49 -2.83
N GLN A 84 -6.30 -12.71 -3.84
CA GLN A 84 -4.96 -12.13 -4.00
C GLN A 84 -5.09 -10.79 -4.71
N GLU A 85 -4.18 -9.86 -4.42
CA GLU A 85 -4.11 -8.58 -5.13
C GLU A 85 -3.77 -8.77 -6.61
N ALA A 86 -4.25 -7.85 -7.43
CA ALA A 86 -3.86 -7.80 -8.83
C ALA A 86 -2.36 -7.49 -8.98
N VAL A 87 -1.72 -8.16 -9.94
CA VAL A 87 -0.31 -7.92 -10.29
C VAL A 87 -0.27 -7.11 -11.58
N GLY A 88 0.36 -5.95 -11.53
CA GLY A 88 0.60 -5.06 -12.68
C GLY A 88 2.06 -5.06 -13.13
N SER A 89 2.35 -4.25 -14.15
CA SER A 89 3.70 -4.02 -14.66
C SER A 89 3.86 -2.57 -15.11
N MET A 90 5.09 -2.16 -15.45
CA MET A 90 5.49 -0.75 -15.68
C MET A 90 5.50 0.09 -14.40
N GLY A 91 5.90 1.36 -14.52
CA GLY A 91 5.93 2.32 -13.41
C GLY A 91 4.61 3.09 -13.28
N ASP A 92 4.41 3.72 -12.12
CA ASP A 92 3.37 4.73 -11.92
C ASP A 92 3.83 6.03 -12.61
N ASP A 93 3.19 6.35 -13.73
CA ASP A 93 3.48 7.51 -14.56
C ASP A 93 2.34 8.55 -14.53
N THR A 94 1.41 8.37 -13.60
CA THR A 94 0.34 9.33 -13.31
C THR A 94 0.87 10.47 -12.43
N PRO A 95 0.19 11.64 -12.41
CA PRO A 95 0.53 12.72 -11.51
C PRO A 95 0.50 12.30 -10.03
N PHE A 96 1.32 12.97 -9.20
CA PHE A 96 1.07 12.96 -7.77
C PHE A 96 -0.38 13.40 -7.47
N ALA A 97 -1.00 12.87 -6.43
CA ALA A 97 -2.41 13.11 -6.15
C ALA A 97 -2.78 14.62 -6.12
N VAL A 98 -1.91 15.44 -5.51
CA VAL A 98 -2.05 16.90 -5.43
C VAL A 98 -1.90 17.64 -6.78
N LEU A 99 -1.25 17.02 -7.77
CA LEU A 99 -1.05 17.56 -9.12
C LEU A 99 -2.07 17.02 -10.13
N SER A 100 -2.90 16.06 -9.71
CA SER A 100 -3.93 15.49 -10.57
C SER A 100 -5.00 16.53 -10.92
N SER A 101 -5.50 16.45 -12.14
CA SER A 101 -6.67 17.23 -12.59
C SER A 101 -8.00 16.55 -12.24
N GLN A 102 -7.94 15.30 -11.76
CA GLN A 102 -9.10 14.49 -11.39
C GLN A 102 -9.21 14.43 -9.86
N PRO A 103 -10.42 14.24 -9.29
CA PRO A 103 -10.55 13.99 -7.86
C PRO A 103 -9.76 12.75 -7.45
N ARG A 104 -8.86 12.90 -6.46
CA ARG A 104 -8.07 11.79 -5.89
C ARG A 104 -8.53 11.54 -4.46
N ILE A 105 -8.59 10.27 -4.07
CA ILE A 105 -8.96 9.90 -2.71
C ILE A 105 -7.80 10.20 -1.77
N ILE A 106 -8.09 10.56 -0.52
CA ILE A 106 -7.05 10.99 0.43
C ILE A 106 -5.97 9.92 0.67
N TYR A 107 -6.30 8.65 0.48
CA TYR A 107 -5.36 7.54 0.55
C TYR A 107 -4.16 7.74 -0.40
N ASP A 108 -4.39 8.29 -1.59
CA ASP A 108 -3.35 8.50 -2.62
C ASP A 108 -2.27 9.52 -2.22
N TYR A 109 -2.53 10.33 -1.18
CA TYR A 109 -1.58 11.29 -0.64
C TYR A 109 -0.54 10.65 0.29
N PHE A 110 -0.75 9.40 0.72
CA PHE A 110 0.14 8.69 1.64
C PHE A 110 1.00 7.67 0.90
N ARG A 111 2.32 7.84 0.96
CA ARG A 111 3.27 6.84 0.45
C ARG A 111 3.74 5.95 1.59
N GLN A 112 3.64 4.63 1.42
CA GLN A 112 4.08 3.65 2.41
C GLN A 112 5.58 3.77 2.67
N GLN A 113 5.98 3.89 3.93
CA GLN A 113 7.39 3.79 4.30
C GLN A 113 7.86 2.33 4.22
N PHE A 114 9.17 2.16 4.04
CA PHE A 114 9.80 0.86 3.96
C PHE A 114 11.23 0.93 4.49
N ALA A 115 11.69 -0.17 5.06
CA ALA A 115 13.00 -0.24 5.65
C ALA A 115 14.06 -0.39 4.56
N GLN A 116 15.12 0.39 4.69
CA GLN A 116 16.31 0.27 3.84
C GLN A 116 17.53 0.28 4.73
N VAL A 117 18.37 -0.75 4.62
CA VAL A 117 19.67 -0.87 5.30
C VAL A 117 19.57 -1.04 6.83
N THR A 118 18.88 -0.14 7.53
CA THR A 118 18.75 -0.06 9.00
C THR A 118 18.22 -1.33 9.63
N ASN A 119 17.18 -1.90 9.04
CA ASN A 119 16.54 -3.13 9.47
C ASN A 119 16.02 -3.90 8.26
N PRO A 120 15.95 -5.24 8.32
CA PRO A 120 15.50 -6.05 7.21
C PRO A 120 13.96 -6.12 7.13
N PRO A 121 13.37 -6.16 5.92
CA PRO A 121 11.99 -6.58 5.74
C PRO A 121 11.83 -8.10 6.01
N ILE A 122 10.61 -8.52 6.32
CA ILE A 122 10.21 -9.93 6.54
C ILE A 122 9.70 -10.53 5.22
N ASP A 123 9.79 -11.85 5.01
CA ASP A 123 9.12 -12.53 3.88
C ASP A 123 7.70 -12.97 4.29
N PRO A 124 6.62 -12.25 3.91
CA PRO A 124 5.26 -12.54 4.35
C PRO A 124 4.68 -13.85 3.78
N LEU A 125 5.37 -14.50 2.85
CA LEU A 125 4.95 -15.78 2.28
C LEU A 125 5.66 -16.94 2.98
N ARG A 126 6.99 -16.88 3.09
CA ARG A 126 7.81 -17.97 3.65
C ARG A 126 7.94 -17.93 5.16
N GLU A 127 7.83 -16.74 5.75
CA GLU A 127 7.95 -16.49 7.18
C GLU A 127 6.58 -16.07 7.75
N ALA A 128 5.48 -16.42 7.07
CA ALA A 128 4.13 -16.05 7.46
C ALA A 128 3.76 -16.47 8.90
N HIS A 129 4.33 -17.57 9.40
CA HIS A 129 4.08 -18.10 10.74
C HIS A 129 4.55 -17.17 11.87
N VAL A 130 5.48 -16.23 11.61
CA VAL A 130 5.87 -15.22 12.61
C VAL A 130 4.99 -13.98 12.56
N MET A 131 4.11 -13.86 11.56
CA MET A 131 3.25 -12.70 11.37
C MET A 131 1.84 -12.95 11.91
N SER A 132 1.16 -11.89 12.34
CA SER A 132 -0.22 -12.00 12.84
C SER A 132 -1.05 -10.75 12.57
N LEU A 133 -2.24 -10.95 12.03
CA LEU A 133 -3.31 -9.95 11.96
C LEU A 133 -4.35 -10.13 13.08
N ALA A 134 -4.08 -11.00 14.05
CA ALA A 134 -4.97 -11.21 15.19
C ALA A 134 -5.20 -9.87 15.90
N THR A 135 -6.46 -9.54 16.09
CA THR A 135 -6.89 -8.29 16.70
C THR A 135 -7.64 -8.61 17.98
N SER A 136 -7.32 -7.84 19.02
CA SER A 136 -8.04 -7.88 20.28
C SER A 136 -8.69 -6.52 20.55
N ILE A 137 -9.95 -6.54 20.96
CA ILE A 137 -10.81 -5.40 21.24
C ILE A 137 -11.33 -5.48 22.68
N GLY A 138 -11.62 -4.32 23.27
CA GLY A 138 -12.07 -4.12 24.65
C GLY A 138 -11.30 -2.96 25.32
N ARG A 139 -11.64 -2.68 26.56
CA ARG A 139 -10.86 -1.76 27.41
C ARG A 139 -9.49 -2.37 27.70
N GLU A 140 -8.45 -1.55 27.68
CA GLU A 140 -7.10 -1.94 28.08
C GLU A 140 -6.94 -1.73 29.59
N MET A 141 -6.37 -2.73 30.26
CA MET A 141 -6.14 -2.71 31.70
C MET A 141 -4.69 -2.38 32.02
N ASN A 142 -4.38 -2.19 33.30
CA ASN A 142 -3.06 -1.81 33.77
C ASN A 142 -1.98 -2.84 33.40
N VAL A 143 -0.95 -2.39 32.68
CA VAL A 143 0.19 -3.22 32.26
C VAL A 143 1.18 -3.56 33.38
N PHE A 144 1.09 -2.86 34.53
CA PHE A 144 1.98 -3.05 35.67
C PHE A 144 1.43 -4.04 36.72
N CYS A 145 0.16 -4.43 36.60
CA CYS A 145 -0.50 -5.37 37.50
C CYS A 145 -0.72 -6.71 36.81
N GLU A 146 0.07 -7.73 37.16
CA GLU A 146 -0.05 -9.07 36.56
C GLU A 146 -1.36 -9.80 36.94
N ALA A 147 -2.04 -9.40 38.02
CA ALA A 147 -2.95 -10.27 38.77
C ALA A 147 -4.45 -9.94 38.68
N GLU A 148 -4.89 -9.05 37.79
CA GLU A 148 -6.29 -8.60 37.87
C GLU A 148 -7.30 -9.52 37.20
N GLY A 149 -6.93 -10.38 36.23
CA GLY A 149 -7.87 -11.32 35.62
C GLY A 149 -9.20 -10.68 35.16
N GLN A 150 -9.20 -9.38 34.88
CA GLN A 150 -10.37 -8.52 34.61
C GLN A 150 -10.34 -7.91 33.19
N ALA A 151 -9.39 -8.35 32.36
CA ALA A 151 -9.31 -7.90 30.98
C ALA A 151 -10.34 -8.63 30.12
N HIS A 152 -11.57 -8.11 30.10
CA HIS A 152 -12.64 -8.57 29.21
C HIS A 152 -12.31 -8.16 27.77
N ARG A 153 -11.88 -9.13 26.97
CA ARG A 153 -11.39 -8.89 25.60
C ARG A 153 -12.13 -9.76 24.60
N LEU A 154 -12.34 -9.21 23.42
CA LEU A 154 -12.77 -9.93 22.23
C LEU A 154 -11.57 -10.15 21.32
N SER A 155 -11.39 -11.37 20.82
CA SER A 155 -10.30 -11.71 19.91
C SER A 155 -10.83 -12.29 18.61
N PHE A 156 -10.23 -11.86 17.49
CA PHE A 156 -10.56 -12.35 16.16
C PHE A 156 -9.33 -12.30 15.23
N LYS A 157 -9.39 -13.03 14.11
CA LYS A 157 -8.20 -13.37 13.31
C LYS A 157 -7.68 -12.24 12.40
N SER A 158 -8.52 -11.26 12.05
CA SER A 158 -8.18 -10.20 11.09
C SER A 158 -8.88 -8.89 11.46
N PRO A 159 -8.23 -7.72 11.32
CA PRO A 159 -8.88 -6.43 11.53
C PRO A 159 -9.92 -6.10 10.45
N ILE A 160 -10.00 -6.90 9.37
CA ILE A 160 -10.96 -6.72 8.28
C ILE A 160 -12.20 -7.53 8.60
N LEU A 161 -13.25 -6.82 8.98
CA LEU A 161 -14.50 -7.40 9.45
C LEU A 161 -15.34 -7.83 8.26
N LEU A 162 -15.95 -9.01 8.36
CA LEU A 162 -17.11 -9.38 7.54
C LEU A 162 -18.40 -8.91 8.23
N TYR A 163 -19.52 -9.01 7.51
CA TYR A 163 -20.83 -8.60 8.04
C TYR A 163 -21.14 -9.26 9.39
N SER A 164 -20.87 -10.56 9.52
CA SER A 164 -21.06 -11.29 10.77
C SER A 164 -20.17 -10.80 11.90
N ASP A 165 -18.91 -10.48 11.59
CA ASP A 165 -17.93 -10.03 12.57
C ASP A 165 -18.36 -8.65 13.10
N PHE A 166 -18.79 -7.76 12.19
CA PHE A 166 -19.31 -6.45 12.52
C PHE A 166 -20.58 -6.53 13.37
N LYS A 167 -21.56 -7.35 12.97
CA LYS A 167 -22.80 -7.56 13.74
C LYS A 167 -22.52 -8.15 15.12
N GLN A 168 -21.68 -9.19 15.20
CA GLN A 168 -21.31 -9.78 16.48
C GLN A 168 -20.66 -8.75 17.40
N LEU A 169 -19.82 -7.84 16.89
CA LEU A 169 -19.19 -6.80 17.70
C LEU A 169 -20.16 -5.71 18.17
N THR A 170 -21.14 -5.33 17.34
CA THR A 170 -22.03 -4.20 17.64
C THR A 170 -23.30 -4.58 18.41
N THR A 171 -23.63 -5.87 18.50
CA THR A 171 -24.82 -6.34 19.22
C THR A 171 -24.51 -7.12 20.50
N MET A 172 -23.29 -7.02 21.04
CA MET A 172 -22.94 -7.70 22.31
C MET A 172 -23.56 -7.01 23.53
N GLU A 173 -23.56 -7.74 24.65
CA GLU A 173 -23.93 -7.20 25.96
C GLU A 173 -23.11 -5.96 26.33
N GLU A 174 -23.80 -4.91 26.77
CA GLU A 174 -23.23 -3.57 26.92
C GLU A 174 -22.21 -3.44 28.06
N GLU A 175 -22.26 -4.30 29.09
CA GLU A 175 -21.47 -4.14 30.33
C GLU A 175 -19.97 -3.94 30.10
N HIS A 176 -19.40 -4.62 29.09
CA HIS A 176 -17.98 -4.53 28.74
C HIS A 176 -17.71 -4.17 27.28
N TYR A 177 -18.73 -4.19 26.43
CA TYR A 177 -18.60 -4.08 24.98
C TYR A 177 -19.58 -3.10 24.35
N ARG A 178 -20.11 -2.14 25.14
CA ARG A 178 -21.02 -1.11 24.64
C ARG A 178 -20.47 -0.47 23.36
N ALA A 179 -21.26 -0.60 22.29
CA ALA A 179 -20.96 -0.07 20.98
C ALA A 179 -21.90 1.08 20.65
N ASP A 180 -21.34 2.22 20.25
CA ASP A 180 -22.12 3.37 19.83
C ASP A 180 -21.61 3.86 18.47
N VAL A 181 -22.55 4.25 17.60
CA VAL A 181 -22.26 4.69 16.24
C VAL A 181 -22.19 6.21 16.17
N LEU A 182 -21.06 6.72 15.70
CA LEU A 182 -20.85 8.11 15.34
C LEU A 182 -20.94 8.24 13.81
N ASP A 183 -21.96 8.97 13.36
CA ASP A 183 -22.15 9.32 11.95
C ASP A 183 -21.08 10.33 11.51
N ILE A 184 -20.25 9.95 10.53
CA ILE A 184 -19.18 10.78 9.97
C ILE A 184 -19.58 11.40 8.62
N THR A 185 -20.86 11.75 8.46
CA THR A 185 -21.35 12.55 7.33
C THR A 185 -21.79 13.94 7.80
N PHE A 186 -21.82 14.91 6.88
CA PHE A 186 -22.18 16.29 7.20
C PHE A 186 -22.88 17.01 6.05
N ASN A 187 -23.63 18.05 6.40
CA ASN A 187 -24.24 18.95 5.42
C ASN A 187 -23.28 20.12 5.14
N PRO A 188 -22.75 20.26 3.90
CA PRO A 188 -21.81 21.34 3.56
C PRO A 188 -22.46 22.73 3.59
N ALA A 189 -23.79 22.83 3.66
CA ALA A 189 -24.50 24.10 3.84
C ALA A 189 -24.51 24.57 5.30
N GLU A 190 -24.27 23.67 6.27
CA GLU A 190 -24.32 23.96 7.70
C GLU A 190 -22.94 24.13 8.32
N ALA A 191 -21.96 23.36 7.88
CA ALA A 191 -20.59 23.40 8.40
C ALA A 191 -19.56 23.04 7.33
N SER A 192 -18.37 23.60 7.47
CA SER A 192 -17.21 23.17 6.67
C SER A 192 -16.71 21.79 7.11
N LEU A 193 -15.92 21.15 6.26
CA LEU A 193 -15.25 19.88 6.55
C LEU A 193 -14.35 19.99 7.79
N SER A 194 -13.63 21.10 7.94
CA SER A 194 -12.74 21.34 9.10
C SER A 194 -13.53 21.45 10.40
N GLU A 195 -14.62 22.23 10.42
CA GLU A 195 -15.50 22.36 11.59
C GLU A 195 -16.16 21.03 11.94
N THR A 196 -16.60 20.29 10.93
CA THR A 196 -17.19 18.96 11.11
C THR A 196 -16.20 17.99 11.78
N VAL A 197 -14.95 17.92 11.31
CA VAL A 197 -13.93 17.05 11.91
C VAL A 197 -13.69 17.40 13.38
N LYS A 198 -13.64 18.70 13.72
CA LYS A 198 -13.50 19.16 15.12
C LYS A 198 -14.70 18.75 15.97
N ALA A 199 -15.92 18.96 15.46
CA ALA A 199 -17.15 18.57 16.14
C ALA A 199 -17.25 17.04 16.35
N LEU A 200 -16.78 16.24 15.38
CA LEU A 200 -16.69 14.79 15.52
C LEU A 200 -15.73 14.38 16.64
N CYS A 201 -14.60 15.08 16.80
CA CYS A 201 -13.67 14.84 17.90
C CYS A 201 -14.32 15.10 19.27
N ASP A 202 -15.07 16.21 19.40
CA ASP A 202 -15.76 16.56 20.65
C ASP A 202 -16.86 15.55 20.98
N LYS A 203 -17.65 15.12 19.99
CA LYS A 203 -18.67 14.07 20.15
C LYS A 203 -18.06 12.73 20.54
N ALA A 204 -17.00 12.30 19.84
CA ALA A 204 -16.30 11.06 20.15
C ALA A 204 -15.72 11.07 21.57
N GLU A 205 -15.12 12.19 22.01
CA GLU A 205 -14.66 12.36 23.39
C GLU A 205 -15.81 12.16 24.39
N GLN A 206 -16.95 12.81 24.16
CA GLN A 206 -18.11 12.69 25.05
C GLN A 206 -18.67 11.26 25.10
N MET A 207 -18.84 10.61 23.95
CA MET A 207 -19.35 9.23 23.88
C MET A 207 -18.47 8.26 24.68
N VAL A 208 -17.14 8.38 24.55
CA VAL A 208 -16.22 7.52 25.32
C VAL A 208 -16.29 7.83 26.82
N ARG A 209 -16.44 9.10 27.21
CA ARG A 209 -16.68 9.46 28.63
C ARG A 209 -17.99 8.89 29.16
N ASP A 210 -19.00 8.77 28.31
CA ASP A 210 -20.30 8.18 28.64
C ASP A 210 -20.28 6.64 28.66
N GLY A 211 -19.11 6.03 28.44
CA GLY A 211 -18.87 4.59 28.57
C GLY A 211 -18.88 3.82 27.26
N THR A 212 -18.85 4.47 26.10
CA THR A 212 -18.66 3.79 24.80
C THR A 212 -17.29 3.10 24.77
N VAL A 213 -17.28 1.78 24.63
CA VAL A 213 -16.05 0.97 24.47
C VAL A 213 -15.74 0.76 23.00
N LEU A 214 -16.76 0.53 22.17
CA LEU A 214 -16.61 0.33 20.73
C LEU A 214 -17.21 1.52 19.99
N LEU A 215 -16.35 2.48 19.64
CA LEU A 215 -16.75 3.65 18.87
C LEU A 215 -16.75 3.31 17.38
N VAL A 216 -17.94 3.21 16.79
CA VAL A 216 -18.11 2.91 15.36
C VAL A 216 -18.22 4.20 14.57
N LEU A 217 -17.26 4.50 13.71
CA LEU A 217 -17.32 5.61 12.76
C LEU A 217 -17.97 5.12 11.47
N SER A 218 -19.12 5.67 11.09
CA SER A 218 -19.89 5.22 9.92
C SER A 218 -20.11 6.33 8.89
N ASP A 219 -19.68 6.12 7.65
CA ASP A 219 -19.96 7.01 6.51
C ASP A 219 -21.19 6.55 5.69
N ARG A 220 -22.04 5.68 6.25
CA ARG A 220 -23.16 5.05 5.55
C ARG A 220 -24.29 6.01 5.19
N ASN A 221 -24.51 7.07 5.97
CA ASN A 221 -25.69 7.95 5.87
C ASN A 221 -25.53 9.10 4.85
N ILE A 222 -24.95 8.82 3.67
CA ILE A 222 -24.81 9.85 2.62
C ILE A 222 -26.13 10.11 1.90
N ALA A 223 -26.30 11.36 1.47
CA ALA A 223 -27.48 11.84 0.76
C ALA A 223 -27.07 12.96 -0.23
N LYS A 224 -28.03 13.48 -1.00
CA LYS A 224 -27.78 14.57 -1.97
C LYS A 224 -27.14 15.80 -1.32
N ASP A 225 -27.54 16.08 -0.09
CA ASP A 225 -27.13 17.20 0.76
C ASP A 225 -26.21 16.75 1.91
N ARG A 226 -25.82 15.47 1.97
CA ARG A 226 -24.93 14.94 3.02
C ARG A 226 -23.70 14.28 2.43
N LEU A 227 -22.55 14.88 2.66
CA LEU A 227 -21.25 14.41 2.20
C LEU A 227 -20.56 13.55 3.26
N PRO A 228 -19.79 12.52 2.87
CA PRO A 228 -18.97 11.78 3.80
C PRO A 228 -17.71 12.58 4.19
N VAL A 229 -17.36 12.61 5.47
CA VAL A 229 -16.02 13.00 5.91
C VAL A 229 -15.06 11.89 5.47
N PRO A 230 -13.91 12.19 4.83
CA PRO A 230 -12.94 11.16 4.47
C PRO A 230 -12.52 10.36 5.70
N ALA A 231 -12.77 9.04 5.70
CA ALA A 231 -12.58 8.19 6.87
C ALA A 231 -11.18 8.31 7.54
N PRO A 232 -10.06 8.42 6.80
CA PRO A 232 -8.75 8.65 7.41
C PRO A 232 -8.67 9.95 8.22
N MET A 233 -9.31 11.03 7.78
CA MET A 233 -9.33 12.29 8.52
C MET A 233 -10.05 12.14 9.86
N ALA A 234 -11.23 11.51 9.86
CA ALA A 234 -12.00 11.28 11.07
C ALA A 234 -11.25 10.34 12.05
N VAL A 235 -10.71 9.23 11.55
CA VAL A 235 -9.95 8.26 12.37
C VAL A 235 -8.74 8.93 13.02
N GLY A 236 -7.91 9.62 12.25
CA GLY A 236 -6.67 10.19 12.78
C GLY A 236 -6.90 11.36 13.75
N ALA A 237 -7.90 12.21 13.47
CA ALA A 237 -8.27 13.30 14.37
C ALA A 237 -8.84 12.79 15.70
N ILE A 238 -9.79 11.84 15.64
CA ILE A 238 -10.39 11.22 16.84
C ILE A 238 -9.34 10.42 17.61
N GLN A 239 -8.49 9.65 16.94
CA GLN A 239 -7.38 8.94 17.57
C GLN A 239 -6.52 9.88 18.41
N THR A 240 -6.10 11.00 17.82
CA THR A 240 -5.25 12.00 18.48
C THR A 240 -5.99 12.60 19.68
N ARG A 241 -7.25 12.99 19.50
CA ARG A 241 -8.08 13.53 20.58
C ARG A 241 -8.21 12.57 21.76
N LEU A 242 -8.52 11.29 21.50
CA LEU A 242 -8.67 10.29 22.56
C LEU A 242 -7.33 10.01 23.27
N VAL A 243 -6.19 10.08 22.58
CA VAL A 243 -4.87 9.96 23.22
C VAL A 243 -4.61 11.16 24.12
N ASP A 244 -4.79 12.39 23.64
CA ASP A 244 -4.54 13.61 24.40
C ASP A 244 -5.40 13.72 25.66
N LYS A 245 -6.61 13.12 25.61
CA LYS A 245 -7.54 13.06 26.74
C LYS A 245 -7.38 11.81 27.61
N SER A 246 -6.39 10.95 27.32
CA SER A 246 -6.14 9.68 28.01
C SER A 246 -7.35 8.71 27.98
N LEU A 247 -8.17 8.78 26.94
CA LEU A 247 -9.36 7.94 26.74
C LEU A 247 -9.14 6.79 25.74
N ARG A 248 -8.01 6.78 25.02
CA ARG A 248 -7.79 5.79 23.95
C ARG A 248 -7.66 4.34 24.44
N CYS A 249 -7.26 4.13 25.69
CA CYS A 249 -7.23 2.81 26.32
C CYS A 249 -8.64 2.32 26.71
N ASP A 250 -9.60 3.22 26.88
CA ASP A 250 -10.99 2.90 27.23
C ASP A 250 -11.86 2.58 26.01
N ALA A 251 -11.43 2.97 24.82
CA ALA A 251 -12.21 2.81 23.60
C ALA A 251 -11.42 2.23 22.43
N ASN A 252 -12.14 1.61 21.50
CA ASN A 252 -11.61 1.13 20.24
C ASN A 252 -12.37 1.75 19.08
N ILE A 253 -11.66 2.07 18.01
CA ILE A 253 -12.23 2.71 16.82
C ILE A 253 -12.54 1.62 15.79
N ILE A 254 -13.81 1.42 15.48
CA ILE A 254 -14.25 0.55 14.38
C ILE A 254 -14.69 1.47 13.24
N VAL A 255 -14.26 1.18 12.02
CA VAL A 255 -14.60 2.02 10.85
C VAL A 255 -15.53 1.24 9.93
N GLU A 256 -16.80 1.63 9.87
CA GLU A 256 -17.72 1.21 8.82
C GLU A 256 -17.60 2.22 7.66
N THR A 257 -16.99 1.81 6.55
CA THR A 257 -16.68 2.74 5.46
C THR A 257 -16.96 2.19 4.07
N ALA A 258 -17.46 3.06 3.22
CA ALA A 258 -17.52 2.86 1.78
C ALA A 258 -16.22 3.21 1.04
N SER A 259 -15.26 3.86 1.69
CA SER A 259 -14.06 4.38 1.01
C SER A 259 -12.93 3.35 0.87
N ALA A 260 -12.79 2.40 1.80
CA ALA A 260 -11.71 1.42 1.82
C ALA A 260 -12.02 0.21 0.93
N ARG A 261 -11.11 -0.11 0.01
CA ARG A 261 -11.32 -1.19 -0.97
C ARG A 261 -10.08 -1.95 -1.43
N ASP A 262 -8.89 -1.40 -1.23
CA ASP A 262 -7.61 -2.07 -1.47
C ASP A 262 -6.75 -2.12 -0.19
N PRO A 263 -5.68 -2.92 -0.16
CA PRO A 263 -4.86 -3.07 1.05
C PRO A 263 -4.19 -1.80 1.55
N HIS A 264 -3.90 -0.85 0.65
CA HIS A 264 -3.30 0.42 1.06
C HIS A 264 -4.29 1.25 1.88
N HIS A 265 -5.57 1.28 1.48
CA HIS A 265 -6.61 2.01 2.22
C HIS A 265 -6.76 1.47 3.64
N PHE A 266 -6.80 0.14 3.79
CA PHE A 266 -6.85 -0.48 5.12
C PHE A 266 -5.58 -0.19 5.92
N ALA A 267 -4.40 -0.26 5.31
CA ALA A 267 -3.15 0.05 5.99
C ALA A 267 -3.11 1.49 6.51
N VAL A 268 -3.64 2.45 5.74
CA VAL A 268 -3.75 3.87 6.15
C VAL A 268 -4.66 4.00 7.37
N LEU A 269 -5.88 3.47 7.31
CA LEU A 269 -6.83 3.52 8.44
C LEU A 269 -6.25 2.87 9.71
N LEU A 270 -5.64 1.68 9.59
CA LEU A 270 -5.03 0.97 10.72
C LEU A 270 -3.82 1.75 11.26
N GLY A 271 -2.97 2.27 10.38
CA GLY A 271 -1.80 3.06 10.75
C GLY A 271 -2.14 4.38 11.45
N PHE A 272 -3.34 4.92 11.22
CA PHE A 272 -3.86 6.11 11.90
C PHE A 272 -4.73 5.84 13.13
N GLY A 273 -5.02 4.58 13.46
CA GLY A 273 -5.59 4.22 14.76
C GLY A 273 -6.89 3.42 14.73
N ALA A 274 -7.41 3.10 13.53
CA ALA A 274 -8.51 2.15 13.42
C ALA A 274 -8.12 0.81 14.05
N THR A 275 -9.02 0.27 14.86
CA THR A 275 -8.84 -1.05 15.48
C THR A 275 -9.28 -2.15 14.52
N ALA A 276 -10.44 -1.98 13.88
CA ALA A 276 -11.00 -2.87 12.87
C ALA A 276 -11.82 -2.08 11.83
N ILE A 277 -12.01 -2.64 10.65
CA ILE A 277 -12.61 -1.95 9.50
C ILE A 277 -13.63 -2.88 8.83
N TYR A 278 -14.85 -2.39 8.64
CA TYR A 278 -15.92 -3.03 7.89
C TYR A 278 -16.14 -2.28 6.55
N PRO A 279 -15.59 -2.79 5.43
CA PRO A 279 -15.67 -2.12 4.12
C PRO A 279 -16.99 -2.43 3.40
N TYR A 280 -18.12 -1.93 3.92
CA TYR A 280 -19.45 -2.37 3.48
C TYR A 280 -19.69 -2.21 1.97
N LEU A 281 -19.25 -1.09 1.36
CA LEU A 281 -19.50 -0.85 -0.07
C LEU A 281 -18.70 -1.77 -0.98
N ALA A 282 -17.50 -2.19 -0.56
CA ALA A 282 -16.72 -3.19 -1.29
C ALA A 282 -17.46 -4.53 -1.31
N TYR A 283 -18.06 -4.94 -0.18
CA TYR A 283 -18.87 -6.15 -0.11
C TYR A 283 -20.17 -6.06 -0.91
N GLU A 284 -20.90 -4.94 -0.83
CA GLU A 284 -22.10 -4.70 -1.67
C GLU A 284 -21.76 -4.77 -3.16
N THR A 285 -20.60 -4.23 -3.54
CA THR A 285 -20.12 -4.27 -4.93
C THR A 285 -19.77 -5.68 -5.38
N LEU A 286 -19.08 -6.47 -4.56
CA LEU A 286 -18.78 -7.87 -4.85
C LEU A 286 -20.04 -8.73 -4.92
N ALA A 287 -20.99 -8.49 -4.02
CA ALA A 287 -22.29 -9.16 -4.01
C ALA A 287 -23.02 -8.95 -5.34
N LYS A 288 -23.06 -7.71 -5.84
CA LYS A 288 -23.60 -7.40 -7.16
C LYS A 288 -22.91 -8.18 -8.29
N LEU A 289 -21.59 -8.31 -8.26
CA LEU A 289 -20.85 -9.08 -9.28
C LEU A 289 -21.18 -10.58 -9.23
N VAL A 290 -21.50 -11.12 -8.05
CA VAL A 290 -21.98 -12.50 -7.90
C VAL A 290 -23.40 -12.64 -8.44
N ASP A 291 -24.30 -11.71 -8.07
CA ASP A 291 -25.69 -11.70 -8.56
C ASP A 291 -25.77 -11.62 -10.09
N SER A 292 -24.91 -10.78 -10.68
CA SER A 292 -24.83 -10.60 -12.14
C SER A 292 -24.07 -11.72 -12.85
N LYS A 293 -23.61 -12.77 -12.13
CA LYS A 293 -22.78 -13.86 -12.65
C LYS A 293 -21.46 -13.41 -13.30
N ALA A 294 -20.98 -12.21 -12.97
CA ALA A 294 -19.65 -11.77 -13.36
C ALA A 294 -18.56 -12.51 -12.58
N ILE A 295 -18.87 -12.96 -11.36
CA ILE A 295 -18.07 -13.90 -10.56
C ILE A 295 -18.90 -15.16 -10.32
N ASP A 296 -18.45 -16.29 -10.87
CA ASP A 296 -19.14 -17.57 -10.69
C ASP A 296 -18.67 -18.31 -9.41
N LYS A 297 -18.94 -17.69 -8.25
CA LYS A 297 -18.65 -18.26 -6.92
C LYS A 297 -19.73 -17.86 -5.91
N PRO A 298 -20.01 -18.69 -4.88
CA PRO A 298 -20.94 -18.33 -3.81
C PRO A 298 -20.47 -17.10 -3.03
N TYR A 299 -21.43 -16.33 -2.48
CA TYR A 299 -21.20 -15.14 -1.65
C TYR A 299 -20.11 -15.38 -0.61
N ARG A 300 -20.26 -16.43 0.21
CA ARG A 300 -19.30 -16.80 1.27
C ARG A 300 -17.86 -16.86 0.75
N ALA A 301 -17.65 -17.56 -0.37
CA ALA A 301 -16.33 -17.74 -0.95
C ALA A 301 -15.73 -16.41 -1.43
N VAL A 302 -16.54 -15.56 -2.08
CA VAL A 302 -16.09 -14.25 -2.60
C VAL A 302 -15.71 -13.30 -1.47
N MET A 303 -16.53 -13.20 -0.42
CA MET A 303 -16.24 -12.33 0.73
C MET A 303 -15.02 -12.80 1.51
N LEU A 304 -14.85 -14.12 1.68
CA LEU A 304 -13.66 -14.71 2.28
C LEU A 304 -12.41 -14.47 1.43
N ASN A 305 -12.50 -14.64 0.12
CA ASN A 305 -11.40 -14.35 -0.80
C ASN A 305 -10.97 -12.90 -0.70
N TYR A 306 -11.93 -11.96 -0.77
CA TYR A 306 -11.63 -10.54 -0.62
C TYR A 306 -10.91 -10.25 0.71
N ARG A 307 -11.46 -10.68 1.85
CA ARG A 307 -10.82 -10.53 3.17
C ARG A 307 -9.41 -11.11 3.19
N ASN A 308 -9.22 -12.32 2.65
CA ASN A 308 -7.94 -13.01 2.61
C ASN A 308 -6.92 -12.32 1.67
N GLY A 309 -7.39 -11.75 0.56
CA GLY A 309 -6.59 -10.95 -0.35
C GLY A 309 -6.09 -9.68 0.33
N ILE A 310 -6.98 -8.97 1.04
CA ILE A 310 -6.61 -7.81 1.86
C ILE A 310 -5.62 -8.20 2.96
N ASN A 311 -5.85 -9.32 3.67
CA ASN A 311 -4.93 -9.82 4.69
C ASN A 311 -3.51 -10.06 4.13
N LYS A 312 -3.39 -10.69 2.95
CA LYS A 312 -2.10 -10.88 2.28
C LYS A 312 -1.45 -9.53 1.94
N GLY A 313 -2.23 -8.56 1.47
CA GLY A 313 -1.76 -7.19 1.23
C GLY A 313 -1.29 -6.49 2.50
N LEU A 314 -1.97 -6.66 3.64
CA LEU A 314 -1.54 -6.12 4.93
C LEU A 314 -0.23 -6.75 5.41
N TYR A 315 -0.11 -8.08 5.36
CA TYR A 315 1.15 -8.77 5.64
C TYR A 315 2.28 -8.23 4.75
N LYS A 316 1.99 -8.05 3.46
CA LYS A 316 2.93 -7.46 2.50
C LYS A 316 3.38 -6.07 2.93
N ILE A 317 2.46 -5.16 3.27
CA ILE A 317 2.77 -3.78 3.66
C ILE A 317 3.57 -3.75 4.97
N MET A 318 3.12 -4.44 6.02
CA MET A 318 3.80 -4.50 7.32
C MET A 318 5.22 -5.06 7.19
N SER A 319 5.39 -6.10 6.36
CA SER A 319 6.68 -6.74 6.15
C SER A 319 7.73 -5.81 5.54
N LYS A 320 7.33 -4.74 4.82
CA LYS A 320 8.26 -3.76 4.21
C LYS A 320 9.08 -3.02 5.27
N MET A 321 8.52 -2.82 6.47
CA MET A 321 9.18 -2.24 7.63
C MET A 321 9.72 -3.29 8.61
N GLY A 322 9.55 -4.58 8.31
CA GLY A 322 9.93 -5.67 9.20
C GLY A 322 9.00 -5.83 10.41
N ILE A 323 7.74 -5.42 10.29
CA ILE A 323 6.75 -5.53 11.38
C ILE A 323 5.97 -6.84 11.23
N SER A 324 5.91 -7.61 12.32
CA SER A 324 5.26 -8.93 12.34
C SER A 324 3.77 -8.87 12.72
N THR A 325 3.37 -7.97 13.61
CA THR A 325 2.01 -7.99 14.21
C THR A 325 1.24 -6.73 13.90
N ILE A 326 -0.07 -6.86 13.62
CA ILE A 326 -0.91 -5.69 13.33
C ILE A 326 -1.07 -4.78 14.55
N ALA A 327 -0.99 -5.34 15.76
CA ALA A 327 -1.01 -4.58 17.00
C ALA A 327 0.12 -3.54 17.06
N SER A 328 1.33 -3.89 16.61
CA SER A 328 2.46 -2.95 16.54
C SER A 328 2.40 -2.02 15.33
N TYR A 329 1.73 -2.42 14.25
CA TYR A 329 1.55 -1.57 13.07
C TYR A 329 0.47 -0.49 13.28
N ARG A 330 -0.55 -0.78 14.10
CA ARG A 330 -1.60 0.18 14.44
C ARG A 330 -0.99 1.41 15.09
N CYS A 331 -1.48 2.60 14.72
CA CYS A 331 -0.95 3.89 15.19
C CYS A 331 0.54 4.15 14.84
N SER A 332 1.18 3.34 14.00
CA SER A 332 2.60 3.49 13.67
C SER A 332 2.89 4.68 12.77
N LYS A 333 1.88 5.17 12.02
CA LYS A 333 1.98 6.32 11.10
C LYS A 333 3.14 6.18 10.09
N LEU A 334 3.44 4.95 9.65
CA LEU A 334 4.54 4.61 8.73
C LEU A 334 4.24 4.99 7.28
N PHE A 335 3.92 6.27 7.09
CA PHE A 335 3.62 6.90 5.82
C PHE A 335 4.36 8.22 5.70
N GLU A 336 4.64 8.63 4.47
CA GLU A 336 4.99 10.01 4.14
C GLU A 336 3.84 10.62 3.35
N ALA A 337 3.32 11.75 3.81
CA ALA A 337 2.33 12.52 3.10
C ALA A 337 3.01 13.43 2.06
N VAL A 338 2.45 13.47 0.86
CA VAL A 338 2.93 14.35 -0.22
C VAL A 338 1.76 15.17 -0.73
N GLY A 339 1.82 16.49 -0.55
CA GLY A 339 0.80 17.41 -1.04
C GLY A 339 -0.40 17.60 -0.12
N LEU A 340 -0.26 17.36 1.20
CA LEU A 340 -1.28 17.73 2.20
C LEU A 340 -0.92 19.05 2.85
N HIS A 341 -1.87 19.99 2.92
CA HIS A 341 -1.70 21.24 3.67
C HIS A 341 -1.45 20.98 5.16
N ARG A 342 -0.72 21.89 5.81
CA ARG A 342 -0.36 21.77 7.22
C ARG A 342 -1.58 21.67 8.13
N ASP A 343 -2.62 22.44 7.86
CA ASP A 343 -3.85 22.40 8.68
C ASP A 343 -4.51 21.01 8.68
N VAL A 344 -4.45 20.29 7.55
CA VAL A 344 -4.97 18.93 7.44
C VAL A 344 -4.04 17.94 8.15
N SER A 345 -2.72 18.04 7.93
CA SER A 345 -1.77 17.14 8.58
C SER A 345 -1.75 17.30 10.09
N ASP A 346 -1.83 18.53 10.60
CA ASP A 346 -1.71 18.84 12.02
C ASP A 346 -2.97 18.43 12.79
N LEU A 347 -4.16 18.63 12.19
CA LEU A 347 -5.43 18.25 12.81
C LEU A 347 -5.70 16.74 12.72
N CYS A 348 -5.49 16.14 11.54
CA CYS A 348 -5.94 14.78 11.25
C CYS A 348 -4.83 13.74 11.32
N PHE A 349 -3.57 14.11 11.04
CA PHE A 349 -2.48 13.15 10.81
C PHE A 349 -1.21 13.53 11.57
N GLN A 350 -1.38 14.02 12.80
CA GLN A 350 -0.29 14.56 13.62
C GLN A 350 0.87 13.57 13.73
N GLY A 351 2.08 14.02 13.40
CA GLY A 351 3.31 13.20 13.44
C GLY A 351 3.68 12.50 12.13
N VAL A 352 2.85 12.60 11.08
CA VAL A 352 3.25 12.18 9.73
C VAL A 352 4.19 13.22 9.12
N VAL A 353 5.22 12.73 8.43
CA VAL A 353 6.11 13.60 7.66
C VAL A 353 5.35 14.12 6.43
N SER A 354 5.24 15.45 6.31
CA SER A 354 4.72 16.14 5.12
C SER A 354 5.70 17.26 4.75
N ARG A 355 6.57 17.00 3.77
CA ARG A 355 7.62 17.98 3.36
C ARG A 355 7.10 18.99 2.35
N ILE A 356 6.12 18.59 1.55
CA ILE A 356 5.52 19.39 0.50
C ILE A 356 4.05 19.55 0.85
N GLY A 357 3.66 20.79 1.14
CA GLY A 357 2.26 21.16 1.37
C GLY A 357 1.44 21.10 0.09
N GLY A 358 0.11 21.18 0.22
CA GLY A 358 -0.78 21.14 -0.93
C GLY A 358 -2.24 21.30 -0.54
N ALA A 359 -3.06 20.30 -0.84
CA ALA A 359 -4.51 20.30 -0.67
C ALA A 359 -4.93 20.58 0.78
N SER A 360 -5.81 21.58 0.93
CA SER A 360 -6.44 22.02 2.18
C SER A 360 -7.79 21.33 2.40
N PHE A 361 -8.44 21.59 3.55
CA PHE A 361 -9.79 21.10 3.80
C PHE A 361 -10.81 21.58 2.76
N ASP A 362 -10.65 22.81 2.26
CA ASP A 362 -11.55 23.39 1.27
C ASP A 362 -11.43 22.68 -0.08
N ASP A 363 -10.21 22.30 -0.48
CA ASP A 363 -9.97 21.53 -1.70
C ASP A 363 -10.63 20.15 -1.62
N PHE A 364 -10.45 19.43 -0.50
CA PHE A 364 -11.10 18.14 -0.28
C PHE A 364 -12.62 18.26 -0.23
N GLN A 365 -13.16 19.31 0.40
CA GLN A 365 -14.60 19.56 0.40
C GLN A 365 -15.12 19.85 -1.01
N GLN A 366 -14.38 20.61 -1.80
CA GLN A 366 -14.75 20.93 -3.18
C GLN A 366 -14.77 19.68 -4.06
N ASP A 367 -13.82 18.77 -3.87
CA ASP A 367 -13.82 17.47 -4.55
C ASP A 367 -15.02 16.59 -4.16
N LEU A 368 -15.35 16.53 -2.86
CA LEU A 368 -16.54 15.81 -2.39
C LEU A 368 -17.84 16.38 -2.98
N LEU A 369 -17.94 17.70 -3.12
CA LEU A 369 -19.06 18.37 -3.79
C LEU A 369 -19.13 18.04 -5.28
N ASN A 370 -17.98 18.02 -5.97
CA ASN A 370 -17.90 17.67 -7.38
C ASN A 370 -18.33 16.21 -7.62
N LEU A 371 -17.89 15.30 -6.76
CA LEU A 371 -18.31 13.91 -6.77
C LEU A 371 -19.81 13.77 -6.51
N SER A 372 -20.35 14.49 -5.51
CA SER A 372 -21.78 14.47 -5.18
C SER A 372 -22.67 14.93 -6.34
N LYS A 373 -22.32 16.05 -6.98
CA LYS A 373 -23.04 16.54 -8.18
C LYS A 373 -23.15 15.47 -9.26
N ARG A 374 -22.15 14.60 -9.41
CA ARG A 374 -22.16 13.49 -10.37
C ARG A 374 -22.87 12.25 -9.82
N ALA A 375 -22.69 11.93 -8.54
CA ALA A 375 -23.18 10.72 -7.89
C ALA A 375 -24.70 10.56 -7.99
N TRP A 376 -25.43 11.65 -7.85
CA TRP A 376 -26.90 11.64 -7.83
C TRP A 376 -27.55 11.81 -9.20
N LEU A 377 -26.75 11.92 -10.28
CA LEU A 377 -27.25 11.95 -11.65
C LEU A 377 -27.31 10.53 -12.23
N ALA A 378 -28.52 9.97 -12.36
CA ALA A 378 -28.73 8.62 -12.91
C ALA A 378 -28.15 8.45 -14.33
N ARG A 379 -28.29 9.48 -15.18
CA ARG A 379 -27.75 9.49 -16.56
C ARG A 379 -26.22 9.43 -16.65
N LYS A 380 -25.51 9.67 -15.54
CA LYS A 380 -24.03 9.63 -15.51
C LYS A 380 -23.60 8.27 -14.96
N PRO A 381 -22.99 7.40 -15.78
CA PRO A 381 -22.47 6.12 -15.32
C PRO A 381 -21.22 6.33 -14.45
N LEU A 382 -20.77 5.23 -13.86
CA LEU A 382 -19.46 5.16 -13.21
C LEU A 382 -18.36 5.60 -14.19
N ALA A 383 -17.32 6.28 -13.70
CA ALA A 383 -16.21 6.66 -14.55
C ALA A 383 -15.48 5.39 -15.03
N GLN A 384 -14.95 5.43 -16.27
CA GLN A 384 -14.17 4.31 -16.80
C GLN A 384 -12.92 4.05 -15.95
N GLY A 385 -12.33 5.10 -15.37
CA GLY A 385 -11.07 5.05 -14.66
C GLY A 385 -9.96 5.67 -15.51
N GLY A 386 -8.77 5.11 -15.41
CA GLY A 386 -7.58 5.58 -16.10
C GLY A 386 -6.42 5.88 -15.15
N LEU A 387 -6.40 5.26 -13.96
CA LEU A 387 -5.31 5.40 -13.00
C LEU A 387 -4.27 4.29 -13.18
N LEU A 388 -4.72 3.07 -13.53
CA LEU A 388 -3.82 1.94 -13.73
C LEU A 388 -3.30 1.85 -15.16
N LYS A 389 -4.12 2.30 -16.13
CA LYS A 389 -3.80 2.30 -17.56
C LYS A 389 -4.30 3.56 -18.22
N TYR A 390 -3.57 4.02 -19.23
CA TYR A 390 -4.02 5.16 -20.03
C TYR A 390 -5.41 4.92 -20.64
N VAL A 391 -6.31 5.86 -20.37
CA VAL A 391 -7.64 5.96 -20.99
C VAL A 391 -7.77 7.37 -21.55
N HIS A 392 -8.23 7.50 -22.79
CA HIS A 392 -8.43 8.80 -23.40
C HIS A 392 -9.47 9.63 -22.61
N GLY A 393 -9.09 10.84 -22.20
CA GLY A 393 -9.92 11.69 -21.34
C GLY A 393 -9.98 11.27 -19.86
N GLY A 394 -9.18 10.28 -19.44
CA GLY A 394 -8.97 9.89 -18.05
C GLY A 394 -7.85 10.70 -17.38
N GLU A 395 -7.18 10.09 -16.40
CA GLU A 395 -6.00 10.68 -15.78
C GLU A 395 -4.86 10.85 -16.79
N TYR A 396 -4.03 11.87 -16.61
CA TYR A 396 -2.86 12.04 -17.44
C TYR A 396 -1.83 10.93 -17.19
N HIS A 397 -1.18 10.46 -18.25
CA HIS A 397 -0.06 9.52 -18.18
C HIS A 397 1.14 10.10 -18.92
N ALA A 398 2.32 10.06 -18.31
CA ALA A 398 3.55 10.52 -18.94
C ALA A 398 3.92 9.67 -20.17
N TYR A 399 3.57 8.38 -20.18
CA TYR A 399 3.73 7.48 -21.31
C TYR A 399 2.41 7.26 -22.06
N ASN A 400 1.85 8.34 -22.60
CA ASN A 400 0.65 8.28 -23.45
C ASN A 400 1.01 8.01 -24.93
N PRO A 401 0.03 7.63 -25.79
CA PRO A 401 0.28 7.24 -27.18
C PRO A 401 1.00 8.30 -28.02
N ASP A 402 0.74 9.59 -27.80
CA ASP A 402 1.38 10.66 -28.57
C ASP A 402 2.86 10.79 -28.22
N VAL A 403 3.19 10.73 -26.93
CA VAL A 403 4.58 10.73 -26.44
C VAL A 403 5.34 9.50 -26.95
N VAL A 404 4.74 8.31 -26.88
CA VAL A 404 5.38 7.07 -27.35
C VAL A 404 5.62 7.09 -28.86
N ARG A 405 4.61 7.50 -29.65
CA ARG A 405 4.69 7.54 -31.11
C ARG A 405 5.76 8.53 -31.58
N THR A 406 5.76 9.75 -31.03
CA THR A 406 6.74 10.78 -31.41
C THR A 406 8.16 10.41 -31.03
N LEU A 407 8.37 9.76 -29.87
CA LEU A 407 9.68 9.24 -29.50
C LEU A 407 10.15 8.14 -30.47
N GLN A 408 9.28 7.19 -30.81
CA GLN A 408 9.59 6.13 -31.77
C GLN A 408 9.94 6.67 -33.15
N GLN A 409 9.20 7.68 -33.62
CA GLN A 409 9.50 8.36 -34.87
C GLN A 409 10.87 9.04 -34.82
N ALA A 410 11.16 9.81 -33.76
CA ALA A 410 12.43 10.52 -33.61
C ALA A 410 13.65 9.60 -33.64
N VAL A 411 13.57 8.43 -32.97
CA VAL A 411 14.70 7.47 -32.97
C VAL A 411 14.81 6.67 -34.27
N GLN A 412 13.74 6.57 -35.06
CA GLN A 412 13.75 5.88 -36.36
C GLN A 412 14.21 6.79 -37.50
N SER A 413 13.77 8.05 -37.51
CA SER A 413 14.16 9.01 -38.55
C SER A 413 15.57 9.55 -38.34
N GLY A 414 15.98 9.73 -37.07
CA GLY A 414 17.25 10.37 -36.72
C GLY A 414 17.25 11.90 -36.88
N GLU A 415 16.11 12.48 -37.25
CA GLU A 415 15.96 13.93 -37.47
C GLU A 415 15.69 14.66 -36.16
N TYR A 416 16.48 15.70 -35.88
CA TYR A 416 16.34 16.48 -34.64
C TYR A 416 14.98 17.18 -34.52
N SER A 417 14.36 17.56 -35.65
CA SER A 417 13.02 18.15 -35.66
C SER A 417 11.95 17.21 -35.11
N ASP A 418 12.07 15.90 -35.35
CA ASP A 418 11.14 14.90 -34.82
C ASP A 418 11.34 14.75 -33.29
N TYR A 419 12.60 14.81 -32.82
CA TYR A 419 12.89 14.85 -31.39
C TYR A 419 12.33 16.11 -30.73
N GLN A 420 12.39 17.27 -31.38
CA GLN A 420 11.81 18.52 -30.85
C GLN A 420 10.29 18.42 -30.70
N GLN A 421 9.59 17.69 -31.59
CA GLN A 421 8.15 17.44 -31.43
C GLN A 421 7.87 16.60 -30.17
N TYR A 422 8.63 15.52 -29.96
CA TYR A 422 8.56 14.73 -28.74
C TYR A 422 8.86 15.58 -27.49
N ALA A 423 9.96 16.34 -27.51
CA ALA A 423 10.40 17.16 -26.39
C ALA A 423 9.35 18.22 -26.03
N LYS A 424 8.69 18.82 -27.04
CA LYS A 424 7.59 19.76 -26.83
C LYS A 424 6.43 19.12 -26.08
N LEU A 425 5.99 17.92 -26.48
CA LEU A 425 4.91 17.19 -25.81
C LEU A 425 5.23 16.87 -24.35
N VAL A 426 6.49 16.57 -24.04
CA VAL A 426 6.93 16.24 -22.68
C VAL A 426 7.15 17.49 -21.83
N ASN A 427 7.67 18.57 -22.39
CA ASN A 427 8.05 19.78 -21.63
C ASN A 427 6.90 20.78 -21.47
N GLU A 428 5.95 20.82 -22.39
CA GLU A 428 4.80 21.77 -22.35
C GLU A 428 3.52 21.13 -21.79
N ARG A 429 3.61 19.92 -21.22
CA ARG A 429 2.48 19.24 -20.58
C ARG A 429 2.05 19.94 -19.29
N PRO A 430 0.81 19.71 -18.81
CA PRO A 430 0.41 20.07 -17.45
C PRO A 430 1.33 19.42 -16.40
N ALA A 431 1.50 20.08 -15.26
CA ALA A 431 2.35 19.58 -14.19
C ALA A 431 1.91 18.18 -13.74
N ALA A 432 2.78 17.18 -13.89
CA ALA A 432 2.53 15.80 -13.47
C ALA A 432 3.51 15.37 -12.36
N THR A 433 4.73 15.90 -12.40
CA THR A 433 5.80 15.61 -11.45
C THR A 433 6.29 16.90 -10.80
N LEU A 434 6.89 16.79 -9.61
CA LEU A 434 7.35 17.96 -8.85
C LEU A 434 8.36 18.83 -9.62
N ARG A 435 9.19 18.23 -10.49
CA ARG A 435 10.15 18.97 -11.33
C ARG A 435 9.47 19.85 -12.37
N ASP A 436 8.22 19.54 -12.75
CA ASP A 436 7.46 20.35 -13.71
C ASP A 436 7.05 21.71 -13.10
N LEU A 437 7.17 21.87 -11.76
CA LEU A 437 6.95 23.13 -11.05
C LEU A 437 8.22 23.99 -10.91
N LEU A 438 9.36 23.49 -11.40
CA LEU A 438 10.64 24.18 -11.30
C LEU A 438 10.99 24.81 -12.65
N ALA A 439 11.43 26.06 -12.62
CA ALA A 439 12.00 26.75 -13.77
C ALA A 439 13.50 26.97 -13.55
N LEU A 440 14.29 26.82 -14.61
CA LEU A 440 15.68 27.24 -14.60
C LEU A 440 15.72 28.78 -14.67
N ASN A 441 16.60 29.39 -13.87
CA ASN A 441 16.96 30.80 -13.98
C ASN A 441 18.35 30.89 -14.62
N PRO A 442 18.46 30.78 -15.96
CA PRO A 442 19.73 31.04 -16.62
C PRO A 442 20.03 32.52 -16.45
N GLY A 443 21.23 32.88 -15.98
CA GLY A 443 21.64 34.28 -15.88
C GLY A 443 21.62 35.01 -17.24
N GLU A 444 22.14 36.24 -17.29
CA GLU A 444 22.03 37.08 -18.48
C GLU A 444 22.96 36.64 -19.64
N ASP A 445 24.09 35.99 -19.34
CA ASP A 445 25.10 35.64 -20.33
C ASP A 445 24.94 34.21 -20.86
N ALA A 446 24.37 34.08 -22.05
CA ALA A 446 24.38 32.82 -22.80
C ALA A 446 25.76 32.60 -23.46
N ILE A 447 26.24 31.36 -23.41
CA ILE A 447 27.47 30.93 -24.08
C ILE A 447 27.17 30.29 -25.44
N SER A 448 28.17 30.21 -26.32
CA SER A 448 28.02 29.46 -27.56
C SER A 448 27.87 27.96 -27.25
N ILE A 449 27.09 27.23 -28.06
CA ILE A 449 26.99 25.76 -27.94
C ILE A 449 28.35 25.07 -28.13
N ASP A 450 29.26 25.69 -28.88
CA ASP A 450 30.62 25.19 -29.11
C ASP A 450 31.50 25.28 -27.84
N GLU A 451 31.12 26.11 -26.88
CA GLU A 451 31.78 26.24 -25.58
C GLU A 451 31.22 25.23 -24.55
N VAL A 452 30.11 24.55 -24.87
CA VAL A 452 29.53 23.49 -24.05
C VAL A 452 30.32 22.20 -24.23
N GLU A 453 30.42 21.42 -23.16
CA GLU A 453 31.07 20.11 -23.18
C GLU A 453 30.51 19.21 -24.32
N PRO A 454 31.37 18.56 -25.12
CA PRO A 454 30.92 17.73 -26.24
C PRO A 454 30.00 16.57 -25.81
N ALA A 455 29.00 16.26 -26.64
CA ALA A 455 28.00 15.22 -26.36
C ALA A 455 28.60 13.84 -25.97
N LYS A 456 29.73 13.46 -26.58
CA LYS A 456 30.45 12.21 -26.27
C LYS A 456 30.87 12.08 -24.80
N GLU A 457 31.10 13.20 -24.11
CA GLU A 457 31.47 13.20 -22.69
C GLU A 457 30.22 13.09 -21.80
N LEU A 458 29.07 13.55 -22.28
CA LEU A 458 27.79 13.42 -21.59
C LEU A 458 27.32 11.96 -21.54
N PHE A 459 27.56 11.16 -22.58
CA PHE A 459 27.13 9.75 -22.65
C PHE A 459 27.72 8.89 -21.52
N LYS A 460 28.90 9.24 -21.00
CA LYS A 460 29.54 8.57 -19.86
C LYS A 460 28.73 8.71 -18.56
N ARG A 461 27.83 9.70 -18.49
CA ARG A 461 26.94 9.97 -17.35
C ARG A 461 25.61 9.26 -17.47
N PHE A 462 25.31 8.65 -18.62
CA PHE A 462 24.07 7.91 -18.84
C PHE A 462 24.28 6.43 -18.57
N ASP A 463 23.31 5.85 -17.86
CA ASP A 463 23.18 4.42 -17.67
C ASP A 463 21.80 3.94 -18.15
N THR A 464 21.74 2.74 -18.72
CA THR A 464 20.45 2.07 -18.90
C THR A 464 20.02 1.45 -17.57
N ALA A 465 18.75 1.61 -17.24
CA ALA A 465 18.19 1.12 -16.00
C ALA A 465 18.38 -0.41 -15.85
N ALA A 466 18.50 -0.86 -14.60
CA ALA A 466 18.69 -2.27 -14.26
C ALA A 466 17.44 -3.12 -14.56
N MET A 467 17.38 -3.69 -15.76
CA MET A 467 16.28 -4.55 -16.20
C MET A 467 16.79 -5.98 -16.41
N SER A 468 16.21 -6.95 -15.71
CA SER A 468 16.72 -8.32 -15.75
C SER A 468 16.42 -9.02 -17.06
N ILE A 469 17.37 -9.82 -17.54
CA ILE A 469 17.08 -10.87 -18.53
C ILE A 469 16.01 -11.83 -17.97
N GLY A 470 14.98 -12.11 -18.77
CA GLY A 470 13.75 -12.80 -18.37
C GLY A 470 12.58 -11.83 -18.12
N ALA A 471 12.83 -10.63 -17.57
CA ALA A 471 11.84 -9.56 -17.64
C ALA A 471 11.78 -9.01 -19.07
N LEU A 472 12.96 -8.68 -19.62
CA LEU A 472 13.17 -8.40 -21.03
C LEU A 472 13.55 -9.66 -21.80
N SER A 473 13.36 -9.64 -23.12
CA SER A 473 13.90 -10.67 -24.01
C SER A 473 15.43 -10.56 -24.09
N PRO A 474 16.15 -11.65 -24.47
CA PRO A 474 17.58 -11.59 -24.70
C PRO A 474 17.99 -10.51 -25.70
N GLU A 475 17.23 -10.35 -26.79
CA GLU A 475 17.50 -9.38 -27.86
C GLU A 475 17.41 -7.95 -27.33
N ALA A 476 16.38 -7.62 -26.56
CA ALA A 476 16.23 -6.31 -25.95
C ALA A 476 17.35 -6.03 -24.93
N HIS A 477 17.71 -7.03 -24.11
CA HIS A 477 18.75 -6.90 -23.10
C HIS A 477 20.14 -6.69 -23.71
N GLU A 478 20.49 -7.46 -24.74
CA GLU A 478 21.75 -7.33 -25.47
C GLU A 478 21.83 -6.01 -26.25
N SER A 479 20.74 -5.59 -26.89
CA SER A 479 20.70 -4.33 -27.64
C SER A 479 21.01 -3.13 -26.76
N LEU A 480 20.48 -3.10 -25.51
CA LEU A 480 20.80 -2.06 -24.55
C LEU A 480 22.28 -2.06 -24.16
N ALA A 481 22.88 -3.25 -24.00
CA ALA A 481 24.29 -3.34 -23.65
C ALA A 481 25.20 -2.88 -24.80
N GLU A 482 24.91 -3.35 -26.01
CA GLU A 482 25.64 -2.99 -27.22
C GLU A 482 25.55 -1.49 -27.51
N ALA A 483 24.37 -0.88 -27.38
CA ALA A 483 24.18 0.55 -27.56
C ALA A 483 25.04 1.36 -26.57
N MET A 484 24.96 1.05 -25.27
CA MET A 484 25.68 1.80 -24.24
C MET A 484 27.20 1.63 -24.35
N ASN A 485 27.67 0.42 -24.63
CA ASN A 485 29.10 0.19 -24.80
C ASN A 485 29.64 0.91 -26.05
N SER A 486 28.86 0.99 -27.14
CA SER A 486 29.24 1.69 -28.37
C SER A 486 29.38 3.20 -28.17
N ILE A 487 28.61 3.80 -27.27
CA ILE A 487 28.67 5.24 -26.96
C ILE A 487 29.52 5.56 -25.71
N GLY A 488 30.17 4.56 -25.11
CA GLY A 488 31.02 4.70 -23.91
C GLY A 488 30.27 4.89 -22.59
N GLY A 489 28.96 4.69 -22.58
CA GLY A 489 28.13 4.71 -21.37
C GLY A 489 28.11 3.37 -20.64
N PHE A 490 27.10 3.19 -19.78
CA PHE A 490 26.96 1.99 -18.97
C PHE A 490 25.61 1.30 -19.17
N SER A 491 25.63 -0.02 -19.23
CA SER A 491 24.40 -0.83 -19.15
C SER A 491 24.42 -1.72 -17.92
N ASN A 492 23.23 -2.03 -17.40
CA ASN A 492 23.06 -2.78 -16.17
C ASN A 492 22.40 -4.14 -16.41
N SER A 493 23.01 -5.21 -15.90
CA SER A 493 22.54 -6.59 -16.08
C SER A 493 21.15 -6.84 -15.48
N GLY A 494 20.75 -6.05 -14.48
CA GLY A 494 19.60 -6.34 -13.63
C GLY A 494 19.78 -7.61 -12.79
N GLU A 495 18.72 -8.04 -12.12
CA GLU A 495 18.74 -9.10 -11.09
C GLU A 495 18.74 -10.54 -11.63
N GLY A 496 18.89 -10.72 -12.95
CA GLY A 496 18.65 -12.00 -13.62
C GLY A 496 19.89 -12.85 -13.91
N GLY A 497 21.08 -12.37 -13.53
CA GLY A 497 22.35 -12.92 -14.01
C GLY A 497 22.68 -12.44 -15.43
N GLU A 498 23.78 -12.95 -15.97
CA GLU A 498 24.21 -12.67 -17.35
C GLU A 498 24.89 -13.90 -17.95
N ASP A 499 24.72 -14.10 -19.25
CA ASP A 499 25.31 -15.23 -19.95
C ASP A 499 26.83 -15.05 -20.09
N PRO A 500 27.65 -16.03 -19.66
CA PRO A 500 29.10 -15.96 -19.86
C PRO A 500 29.54 -15.81 -21.31
N ALA A 501 28.72 -16.21 -22.29
CA ALA A 501 29.00 -15.99 -23.70
C ALA A 501 29.12 -14.50 -24.08
N ARG A 502 28.58 -13.59 -23.26
CA ARG A 502 28.67 -12.14 -23.48
C ARG A 502 29.96 -11.54 -22.95
N TYR A 503 30.68 -12.24 -22.07
CA TYR A 503 31.91 -11.71 -21.48
C TYR A 503 32.99 -11.52 -22.55
N GLY A 504 33.70 -10.39 -22.49
CA GLY A 504 34.68 -10.00 -23.51
C GLY A 504 34.09 -9.58 -24.86
N THR A 505 32.76 -9.44 -24.97
CA THR A 505 32.08 -8.94 -26.18
C THR A 505 31.50 -7.54 -25.95
N ASN A 506 31.08 -6.86 -27.03
CA ASN A 506 30.39 -5.57 -26.92
C ASN A 506 28.98 -5.67 -26.28
N LYS A 507 28.51 -6.88 -25.97
CA LYS A 507 27.20 -7.12 -25.35
C LYS A 507 27.27 -7.28 -23.84
N VAL A 508 28.46 -7.16 -23.22
CA VAL A 508 28.61 -7.28 -21.77
C VAL A 508 27.95 -6.10 -21.05
N SER A 509 27.18 -6.34 -19.99
CA SER A 509 26.71 -5.23 -19.15
C SER A 509 27.81 -4.77 -18.19
N ARG A 510 28.26 -3.52 -18.29
CA ARG A 510 29.36 -3.01 -17.46
C ARG A 510 28.98 -2.90 -15.97
N ILE A 511 27.69 -2.68 -15.68
CA ILE A 511 27.15 -2.72 -14.32
C ILE A 511 26.53 -4.09 -14.06
N LYS A 512 26.99 -4.75 -13.01
CA LYS A 512 26.46 -6.04 -12.54
C LYS A 512 25.67 -5.86 -11.25
N GLN A 513 24.43 -6.32 -11.23
CA GLN A 513 23.55 -6.16 -10.08
C GLN A 513 23.55 -7.38 -9.15
N VAL A 514 23.73 -7.13 -7.85
CA VAL A 514 23.61 -8.13 -6.78
C VAL A 514 22.35 -7.84 -5.98
N ALA A 515 21.28 -8.60 -6.26
CA ALA A 515 19.96 -8.49 -5.61
C ALA A 515 19.69 -9.67 -4.67
N SER A 516 18.64 -9.60 -3.84
CA SER A 516 18.36 -10.57 -2.75
C SER A 516 18.34 -12.05 -3.19
N GLY A 517 17.86 -12.35 -4.39
CA GLY A 517 17.84 -13.71 -4.94
C GLY A 517 19.20 -14.26 -5.37
N ARG A 518 20.20 -13.40 -5.58
CA ARG A 518 21.56 -13.73 -6.05
C ARG A 518 21.58 -14.59 -7.33
N PHE A 519 20.56 -14.45 -8.18
CA PHE A 519 20.46 -15.21 -9.42
C PHE A 519 21.62 -14.89 -10.34
N GLY A 520 22.31 -15.94 -10.83
CA GLY A 520 23.46 -15.82 -11.73
C GLY A 520 24.69 -15.11 -11.15
N VAL A 521 24.70 -14.81 -9.85
CA VAL A 521 25.86 -14.17 -9.20
C VAL A 521 26.92 -15.24 -8.94
N THR A 522 28.00 -15.17 -9.73
CA THR A 522 29.16 -16.08 -9.69
C THR A 522 30.45 -15.27 -9.62
N PRO A 523 31.60 -15.87 -9.24
CA PRO A 523 32.90 -15.18 -9.32
C PRO A 523 33.16 -14.63 -10.73
N ALA A 524 32.92 -15.45 -11.78
CA ALA A 524 33.05 -15.04 -13.18
C ALA A 524 32.17 -13.84 -13.54
N TYR A 525 30.93 -13.81 -13.04
CA TYR A 525 30.03 -12.68 -13.23
C TYR A 525 30.54 -11.39 -12.57
N LEU A 526 31.07 -11.48 -11.34
CA LEU A 526 31.56 -10.31 -10.60
C LEU A 526 32.87 -9.75 -11.15
N VAL A 527 33.80 -10.59 -11.64
CA VAL A 527 35.06 -10.11 -12.24
C VAL A 527 34.88 -9.44 -13.60
N ASN A 528 33.72 -9.63 -14.25
CA ASN A 528 33.36 -8.99 -15.52
C ASN A 528 32.48 -7.74 -15.31
N ALA A 529 32.55 -7.13 -14.11
CA ALA A 529 31.86 -5.89 -13.78
C ALA A 529 32.86 -4.73 -13.68
N ASP A 530 32.51 -3.59 -14.27
CA ASP A 530 33.18 -2.31 -13.96
C ASP A 530 32.59 -1.73 -12.66
N VAL A 531 31.28 -1.95 -12.46
CA VAL A 531 30.54 -1.49 -11.28
C VAL A 531 29.66 -2.62 -10.75
N ILE A 532 29.74 -2.87 -9.44
CA ILE A 532 28.85 -3.79 -8.76
C ILE A 532 27.76 -2.99 -8.06
N GLN A 533 26.52 -3.12 -8.53
CA GLN A 533 25.36 -2.49 -7.92
C GLN A 533 24.69 -3.43 -6.92
N ILE A 534 24.75 -3.09 -5.64
CA ILE A 534 23.95 -3.78 -4.62
C ILE A 534 22.52 -3.23 -4.69
N LYS A 535 21.58 -4.06 -5.14
CA LYS A 535 20.16 -3.69 -5.16
C LYS A 535 19.54 -3.93 -3.79
N VAL A 536 19.28 -2.84 -3.07
CA VAL A 536 18.53 -2.87 -1.80
C VAL A 536 17.02 -2.83 -2.06
N ALA A 537 16.57 -1.94 -2.95
CA ALA A 537 15.16 -1.76 -3.30
C ALA A 537 15.00 -1.22 -4.74
N GLN A 538 13.76 -1.13 -5.22
CA GLN A 538 13.40 -0.45 -6.47
C GLN A 538 12.13 0.38 -6.30
N GLY A 539 12.00 1.50 -7.02
CA GLY A 539 10.88 2.44 -6.87
C GLY A 539 9.49 1.86 -7.14
N ALA A 540 9.36 0.91 -8.06
CA ALA A 540 8.07 0.31 -8.39
C ALA A 540 7.49 -0.60 -7.29
N LYS A 541 8.35 -1.14 -6.42
CA LYS A 541 7.95 -2.06 -5.33
C LYS A 541 8.96 -2.04 -4.18
N PRO A 542 9.04 -0.91 -3.48
CA PRO A 542 9.97 -0.76 -2.37
C PRO A 542 9.61 -1.71 -1.21
N GLY A 543 10.64 -2.25 -0.55
CA GLY A 543 10.46 -3.25 0.52
C GLY A 543 10.08 -4.65 0.03
N GLU A 544 10.05 -4.89 -1.29
CA GLU A 544 9.72 -6.18 -1.90
C GLU A 544 10.84 -6.68 -2.84
N GLY A 545 10.82 -7.97 -3.14
CA GLY A 545 11.75 -8.60 -4.07
C GLY A 545 11.33 -8.46 -5.54
N GLY A 546 12.23 -8.89 -6.43
CA GLY A 546 11.92 -9.20 -7.83
C GLY A 546 10.71 -10.12 -8.00
N GLN A 547 10.18 -10.24 -9.22
CA GLN A 547 9.16 -11.25 -9.50
C GLN A 547 9.29 -11.64 -10.97
N LEU A 548 9.48 -12.93 -11.22
CA LEU A 548 9.45 -13.48 -12.58
C LEU A 548 8.42 -14.60 -12.63
N PRO A 549 7.31 -14.41 -13.37
CA PRO A 549 6.32 -15.46 -13.62
C PRO A 549 6.95 -16.73 -14.18
N GLY A 550 6.46 -17.90 -13.76
CA GLY A 550 7.05 -19.20 -14.09
C GLY A 550 7.07 -19.53 -15.58
N ASP A 551 6.07 -19.09 -16.33
CA ASP A 551 5.99 -19.19 -17.80
C ASP A 551 7.14 -18.44 -18.51
N LYS A 552 7.70 -17.40 -17.88
CA LYS A 552 8.89 -16.69 -18.39
C LYS A 552 10.22 -17.32 -17.96
N VAL A 553 10.18 -18.34 -17.09
CA VAL A 553 11.37 -19.08 -16.64
C VAL A 553 11.65 -20.21 -17.63
N THR A 554 12.08 -19.82 -18.82
CA THR A 554 12.49 -20.75 -19.88
C THR A 554 13.71 -21.57 -19.46
N PRO A 555 14.04 -22.68 -20.15
CA PRO A 555 15.26 -23.44 -19.85
C PRO A 555 16.54 -22.59 -19.89
N TYR A 556 16.57 -21.60 -20.79
CA TYR A 556 17.65 -20.63 -20.86
C TYR A 556 17.76 -19.78 -19.59
N ILE A 557 16.65 -19.16 -19.17
CA ILE A 557 16.60 -18.35 -17.95
C ILE A 557 16.90 -19.20 -16.72
N ALA A 558 16.35 -20.40 -16.64
CA ALA A 558 16.57 -21.33 -15.54
C ALA A 558 18.06 -21.70 -15.42
N LYS A 559 18.74 -21.96 -16.55
CA LYS A 559 20.19 -22.20 -16.59
C LYS A 559 20.98 -21.01 -16.06
N LEU A 560 20.68 -19.80 -16.53
CA LEU A 560 21.37 -18.58 -16.07
C LEU A 560 21.19 -18.34 -14.57
N ARG A 561 20.01 -18.64 -14.03
CA ARG A 561 19.64 -18.38 -12.65
C ARG A 561 19.93 -19.54 -11.69
N TYR A 562 20.41 -20.68 -12.20
CA TYR A 562 20.53 -21.93 -11.46
C TYR A 562 19.21 -22.34 -10.79
N SER A 563 18.10 -22.18 -11.52
CA SER A 563 16.74 -22.45 -11.06
C SER A 563 16.08 -23.57 -11.86
N VAL A 564 14.82 -23.90 -11.51
CA VAL A 564 14.03 -24.91 -12.21
C VAL A 564 13.19 -24.24 -13.32
N PRO A 565 13.18 -24.76 -14.56
CA PRO A 565 12.31 -24.27 -15.63
C PRO A 565 10.83 -24.30 -15.23
N GLY A 566 10.06 -23.30 -15.65
CA GLY A 566 8.62 -23.22 -15.41
C GLY A 566 8.20 -22.79 -13.98
N VAL A 567 9.16 -22.65 -13.05
CA VAL A 567 8.86 -22.32 -11.64
C VAL A 567 8.97 -20.81 -11.42
N THR A 568 7.89 -20.19 -10.92
CA THR A 568 7.86 -18.75 -10.57
C THR A 568 8.97 -18.39 -9.58
N LEU A 569 9.76 -17.36 -9.91
CA LEU A 569 10.85 -16.87 -9.08
C LEU A 569 10.43 -15.62 -8.30
N ILE A 570 10.18 -15.80 -7.00
CA ILE A 570 9.97 -14.72 -6.03
C ILE A 570 11.16 -14.76 -5.05
N PRO A 571 12.20 -13.94 -5.23
CA PRO A 571 13.34 -13.89 -4.32
C PRO A 571 12.90 -13.38 -2.94
N ARG A 572 13.68 -13.72 -1.90
CA ARG A 572 13.46 -13.20 -0.54
C ARG A 572 13.50 -11.68 -0.54
N ARG A 573 12.77 -11.04 0.38
CA ARG A 573 12.75 -9.56 0.50
C ARG A 573 14.01 -8.98 1.16
N ARG A 574 14.81 -9.83 1.80
CA ARG A 574 15.94 -9.43 2.65
C ARG A 574 17.27 -9.39 1.87
N THR A 575 17.86 -8.21 1.75
CA THR A 575 19.31 -8.02 1.52
C THR A 575 19.85 -7.33 2.77
N THR A 576 20.66 -8.01 3.58
CA THR A 576 21.21 -7.42 4.83
C THR A 576 22.62 -6.91 4.66
N ILE A 577 23.05 -5.96 5.51
CA ILE A 577 24.46 -5.58 5.64
C ILE A 577 25.34 -6.79 6.02
N SER A 578 24.85 -7.76 6.80
CA SER A 578 25.59 -9.01 7.03
C SER A 578 25.85 -9.77 5.71
N THR A 579 24.98 -9.59 4.70
CA THR A 579 25.19 -10.08 3.33
C THR A 579 26.30 -9.30 2.61
N LEU A 580 26.47 -8.01 2.86
CA LEU A 580 27.60 -7.20 2.35
C LEU A 580 28.92 -7.65 2.95
N SER A 581 28.95 -7.92 4.25
CA SER A 581 30.17 -8.39 4.94
C SER A 581 30.66 -9.76 4.45
N ARG A 582 29.76 -10.62 3.96
CA ARG A 582 30.13 -11.90 3.35
C ARG A 582 30.64 -11.76 1.92
N ILE A 583 30.07 -10.84 1.13
CA ILE A 583 30.54 -10.54 -0.23
C ILE A 583 31.93 -9.89 -0.22
N TRP A 584 32.23 -9.05 0.78
CA TRP A 584 33.55 -8.42 0.91
C TRP A 584 34.63 -9.33 1.50
N ARG A 585 34.25 -10.43 2.15
CA ARG A 585 35.20 -11.41 2.74
C ARG A 585 35.52 -12.58 1.80
N SER A 586 34.75 -12.75 0.73
CA SER A 586 35.00 -13.70 -0.37
C SER A 586 35.69 -12.99 -1.52
#